data_AF-A0A945RUQ9-F1
#
_entry.id   AF-A0A945RUQ9-F1
#
_cell.length_a   1.000
_cell.length_b   1.000
_cell.length_c   1.000
_cell.angle_alpha   90.00
_cell.angle_beta   90.00
_cell.angle_gamma   90.00
#
_symmetry.space_group_name_H-M   'P 1'
#
loop_
_entity.id
_entity.type
_entity.pdbx_description
1 polymer ?
#
loop_
_entity_poly.entity_id
_entity_poly.type
_entity_poly.pdbx_seq_one_letter_code
_entity_poly.pdbx_strand_id
1 'polypeptide(L)'
;KLIANGYWKALDTLASLPTDHYWSVLEDARDVVRDRVLAEDPTRCPMTLLEAKDLARSPMASIGPHTVSHRRLSHLKVEEALDEVEASVEWLNRENFDISPFFAYPYGQVADISPVLSAKIRDQGFEPLTTLPIVVTGRSRAIQQRWGTPRLSVGPSEIAQWSIISRLMDAFGNIPRVWLSLLALRRRARVAVSRFRAKAGKGIAW
;
A
#
# COMPACT_ATOMS: atom_id res chain seq x y z
N LYS A 1 28.70 0.23 -0.64
CA LYS A 1 28.56 1.39 -1.56
C LYS A 1 27.10 1.81 -1.82
N LEU A 2 26.10 0.96 -1.57
CA LEU A 2 24.68 1.24 -1.84
C LEU A 2 24.11 2.49 -1.13
N ILE A 3 24.56 2.76 0.10
CA ILE A 3 23.99 3.78 0.99
C ILE A 3 24.75 5.11 0.92
N ALA A 4 25.67 5.27 -0.04
CA ALA A 4 26.45 6.51 -0.18
C ALA A 4 25.60 7.72 -0.60
N ASN A 5 24.41 7.49 -1.15
CA ASN A 5 23.53 8.53 -1.70
C ASN A 5 22.24 8.75 -0.90
N GLY A 6 22.21 8.35 0.39
CA GLY A 6 21.05 8.47 1.28
C GLY A 6 20.15 7.22 1.29
N TYR A 7 19.44 7.00 2.40
CA TYR A 7 18.63 5.79 2.64
C TYR A 7 17.57 5.55 1.55
N TRP A 8 16.80 6.58 1.18
CA TRP A 8 15.72 6.44 0.20
C TRP A 8 16.22 6.05 -1.19
N LYS A 9 17.36 6.61 -1.61
CA LYS A 9 17.95 6.26 -2.90
C LYS A 9 18.56 4.85 -2.87
N ALA A 10 19.04 4.41 -1.71
CA ALA A 10 19.48 3.03 -1.50
C ALA A 10 18.28 2.06 -1.54
N LEU A 11 17.17 2.41 -0.90
CA LEU A 11 15.91 1.66 -0.94
C LEU A 11 15.36 1.57 -2.37
N ASP A 12 15.32 2.68 -3.12
CA ASP A 12 14.89 2.67 -4.53
C ASP A 12 15.81 1.80 -5.38
N THR A 13 17.13 1.84 -5.12
CA THR A 13 18.10 0.99 -5.80
C THR A 13 17.87 -0.48 -5.46
N LEU A 14 17.68 -0.81 -4.18
CA LEU A 14 17.33 -2.17 -3.72
C LEU A 14 16.02 -2.66 -4.33
N ALA A 15 15.00 -1.79 -4.34
CA ALA A 15 13.69 -2.03 -4.94
C ALA A 15 13.74 -2.21 -6.47
N SER A 16 14.86 -1.93 -7.11
CA SER A 16 15.07 -2.22 -8.53
C SER A 16 15.84 -3.52 -8.79
N LEU A 17 16.36 -4.18 -7.74
CA LEU A 17 17.10 -5.43 -7.87
C LEU A 17 16.14 -6.64 -8.01
N PRO A 18 16.60 -7.73 -8.66
CA PRO A 18 15.96 -9.04 -8.58
C PRO A 18 15.87 -9.53 -7.13
N THR A 19 14.80 -10.28 -6.79
CA THR A 19 14.45 -10.67 -5.41
C THR A 19 15.55 -11.50 -4.72
N ASP A 20 16.23 -12.37 -5.47
CA ASP A 20 17.35 -13.20 -5.02
C ASP A 20 18.57 -12.36 -4.60
N HIS A 21 18.88 -11.30 -5.36
CA HIS A 21 19.93 -10.35 -5.02
C HIS A 21 19.52 -9.39 -3.90
N TYR A 22 18.23 -9.10 -3.75
CA TYR A 22 17.70 -8.23 -2.70
C TYR A 22 18.03 -8.77 -1.29
N TRP A 23 17.84 -10.07 -1.08
CA TRP A 23 18.08 -10.73 0.21
C TRP A 23 19.54 -10.70 0.66
N SER A 24 20.47 -11.05 -0.23
CA SER A 24 21.91 -11.03 0.08
C SER A 24 22.38 -9.62 0.45
N VAL A 25 21.91 -8.60 -0.29
CA VAL A 25 22.28 -7.22 0.00
C VAL A 25 21.62 -6.71 1.29
N LEU A 26 20.39 -7.13 1.59
CA LEU A 26 19.72 -6.79 2.84
C LEU A 26 20.40 -7.43 4.05
N GLU A 27 20.77 -8.70 4.00
CA GLU A 27 21.43 -9.38 5.12
C GLU A 27 22.75 -8.71 5.46
N ASP A 28 23.57 -8.39 4.45
CA ASP A 28 24.84 -7.68 4.62
C ASP A 28 24.66 -6.22 5.08
N ALA A 29 23.52 -5.60 4.76
CA ALA A 29 23.29 -4.19 5.00
C ALA A 29 22.31 -3.90 6.16
N ARG A 30 21.67 -4.90 6.77
CA ARG A 30 20.55 -4.67 7.72
C ARG A 30 20.93 -3.74 8.86
N ASP A 31 22.06 -4.02 9.52
CA ASP A 31 22.50 -3.27 10.69
C ASP A 31 23.05 -1.89 10.26
N VAL A 32 23.76 -1.83 9.12
CA VAL A 32 24.28 -0.58 8.55
C VAL A 32 23.15 0.35 8.07
N VAL A 33 22.09 -0.23 7.50
CA VAL A 33 20.89 0.48 7.05
C VAL A 33 20.14 1.01 8.25
N ARG A 34 19.95 0.21 9.30
CA ARG A 34 19.27 0.65 10.53
C ARG A 34 20.01 1.82 11.18
N ASP A 35 21.32 1.72 11.38
CA ASP A 35 22.11 2.78 12.03
C ASP A 35 22.11 4.09 11.23
N ARG A 36 22.12 3.99 9.90
CA ARG A 36 22.01 5.18 9.03
C ARG A 36 20.60 5.75 8.98
N VAL A 37 19.56 4.91 8.96
CA VAL A 37 18.16 5.37 9.09
C VAL A 37 17.97 6.11 10.40
N LEU A 38 18.50 5.58 11.51
CA LEU A 38 18.47 6.24 12.81
C LEU A 38 19.15 7.60 12.80
N ALA A 39 20.25 7.74 12.04
CA ALA A 39 20.96 9.01 11.89
C ALA A 39 20.23 10.02 10.98
N GLU A 40 19.50 9.56 9.96
CA GLU A 40 18.78 10.42 9.00
C GLU A 40 17.37 10.81 9.47
N ASP A 41 16.59 9.84 9.97
CA ASP A 41 15.23 10.04 10.48
C ASP A 41 14.92 9.02 11.60
N PRO A 42 15.13 9.39 12.87
CA PRO A 42 14.88 8.49 14.01
C PRO A 42 13.41 8.07 14.14
N THR A 43 12.48 8.74 13.45
CA THR A 43 11.05 8.39 13.50
C THR A 43 10.67 7.24 12.55
N ARG A 44 11.59 6.79 11.69
CA ARG A 44 11.32 5.78 10.65
C ARG A 44 12.21 4.54 10.75
N CYS A 45 12.75 4.27 11.94
CA CYS A 45 13.54 3.07 12.20
C CYS A 45 12.65 1.81 12.17
N PRO A 46 12.98 0.79 11.34
CA PRO A 46 12.33 -0.50 11.46
C PRO A 46 12.68 -1.16 12.81
N MET A 47 11.75 -1.94 13.35
CA MET A 47 12.01 -2.75 14.54
C MET A 47 13.08 -3.81 14.23
N THR A 48 13.91 -4.09 15.23
CA THR A 48 14.71 -5.32 15.25
C THR A 48 13.83 -6.55 15.38
N LEU A 49 14.41 -7.71 15.07
CA LEU A 49 13.77 -8.99 15.34
C LEU A 49 13.42 -9.16 16.83
N LEU A 50 14.28 -8.70 17.75
CA LEU A 50 14.01 -8.80 19.18
C LEU A 50 12.83 -7.92 19.59
N GLU A 51 12.80 -6.66 19.18
CA GLU A 51 11.69 -5.74 19.44
C GLU A 51 10.38 -6.25 18.82
N ALA A 52 10.43 -6.82 17.61
CA ALA A 52 9.27 -7.44 16.98
C ALA A 52 8.77 -8.68 17.73
N LYS A 53 9.67 -9.54 18.22
CA LYS A 53 9.32 -10.71 19.05
C LYS A 53 8.74 -10.28 20.39
N ASP A 54 9.27 -9.24 21.02
CA ASP A 54 8.73 -8.70 22.26
C ASP A 54 7.33 -8.10 22.05
N LEU A 55 7.10 -7.37 20.96
CA LEU A 55 5.78 -6.86 20.59
C LEU A 55 4.78 -8.00 20.34
N ALA A 56 5.19 -9.06 19.64
CA ALA A 56 4.35 -10.20 19.31
C ALA A 56 3.89 -11.01 20.54
N ARG A 57 4.56 -10.88 21.69
CA ARG A 57 4.09 -11.48 22.96
C ARG A 57 2.88 -10.75 23.56
N SER A 58 2.61 -9.52 23.13
CA SER A 58 1.47 -8.76 23.61
C SER A 58 0.17 -9.22 22.93
N PRO A 59 -0.92 -9.48 23.68
CA PRO A 59 -2.21 -9.80 23.08
C PRO A 59 -2.85 -8.60 22.34
N MET A 60 -2.25 -7.41 22.44
CA MET A 60 -2.74 -6.19 21.77
C MET A 60 -2.11 -5.96 20.40
N ALA A 61 -1.16 -6.80 19.98
CA ALA A 61 -0.47 -6.66 18.71
C ALA A 61 -0.52 -7.96 17.92
N SER A 62 -0.55 -7.84 16.59
CA SER A 62 -0.38 -8.97 15.67
C SER A 62 0.63 -8.60 14.60
N ILE A 63 1.41 -9.59 14.14
CA ILE A 63 2.43 -9.41 13.10
C ILE A 63 1.93 -10.09 11.83
N GLY A 64 2.00 -9.39 10.70
CA GLY A 64 1.54 -9.91 9.42
C GLY A 64 2.47 -9.54 8.27
N PRO A 65 2.34 -10.21 7.12
CA PRO A 65 3.20 -9.98 5.96
C PRO A 65 2.99 -8.60 5.34
N HIS A 66 4.08 -7.99 4.90
CA HIS A 66 4.11 -6.67 4.24
C HIS A 66 5.15 -6.62 3.11
N THR A 67 5.31 -7.73 2.37
CA THR A 67 6.40 -7.97 1.40
C THR A 67 7.77 -8.00 2.04
N VAL A 68 8.80 -8.32 1.25
CA VAL A 68 10.18 -8.27 1.71
C VAL A 68 10.76 -6.90 1.40
N SER A 69 10.59 -6.45 0.16
CA SER A 69 11.34 -5.30 -0.35
C SER A 69 10.60 -3.98 -0.31
N HIS A 70 9.34 -3.99 0.12
CA HIS A 70 8.44 -2.84 0.09
C HIS A 70 8.31 -2.26 -1.35
N ARG A 71 8.56 -3.07 -2.38
CA ARG A 71 8.35 -2.69 -3.77
C ARG A 71 6.88 -2.46 -4.05
N ARG A 72 6.60 -1.54 -4.97
CA ARG A 72 5.25 -1.32 -5.49
C ARG A 72 4.84 -2.50 -6.34
N LEU A 73 4.03 -3.42 -5.78
CA LEU A 73 3.70 -4.70 -6.42
C LEU A 73 3.00 -4.57 -7.78
N SER A 74 2.30 -3.46 -8.02
CA SER A 74 1.70 -3.18 -9.34
C SER A 74 2.70 -2.91 -10.46
N HIS A 75 3.98 -2.68 -10.13
CA HIS A 75 5.06 -2.53 -11.11
C HIS A 75 5.74 -3.86 -11.47
N LEU A 76 5.42 -4.94 -10.74
CA LEU A 76 6.00 -6.25 -10.93
C LEU A 76 5.08 -7.14 -11.78
N LYS A 77 5.64 -8.22 -12.35
CA LYS A 77 4.78 -9.30 -12.86
C LYS A 77 4.05 -9.96 -11.69
N VAL A 78 2.92 -10.60 -11.97
CA VAL A 78 2.08 -11.20 -10.93
C VAL A 78 2.85 -12.26 -10.15
N GLU A 79 3.68 -13.05 -10.84
CA GLU A 79 4.52 -14.09 -10.26
C GLU A 79 5.56 -13.49 -9.31
N GLU A 80 6.32 -12.49 -9.76
CA GLU A 80 7.31 -11.78 -8.94
C GLU A 80 6.66 -11.08 -7.73
N ALA A 81 5.44 -10.56 -7.90
CA ALA A 81 4.69 -9.95 -6.81
C ALA A 81 4.21 -10.98 -5.79
N LEU A 82 3.92 -12.22 -6.21
CA LEU A 82 3.59 -13.31 -5.28
C LEU A 82 4.83 -13.79 -4.55
N ASP A 83 5.98 -13.88 -5.22
CA ASP A 83 7.24 -14.26 -4.58
C ASP A 83 7.57 -13.30 -3.43
N GLU A 84 7.30 -12.00 -3.58
CA GLU A 84 7.42 -11.00 -2.50
C GLU A 84 6.50 -11.28 -1.31
N VAL A 85 5.26 -11.72 -1.57
CA VAL A 85 4.30 -12.06 -0.51
C VAL A 85 4.74 -13.35 0.18
N GLU A 86 4.99 -14.41 -0.59
CA GLU A 86 5.35 -15.73 -0.09
C GLU A 86 6.65 -15.68 0.71
N ALA A 87 7.70 -15.03 0.19
CA ALA A 87 8.96 -14.90 0.90
C ALA A 87 8.82 -14.13 2.22
N SER A 88 7.91 -13.16 2.31
CA SER A 88 7.63 -12.45 3.56
C SER A 88 6.92 -13.35 4.58
N VAL A 89 6.03 -14.24 4.13
CA VAL A 89 5.36 -15.23 4.98
C VAL A 89 6.33 -16.32 5.43
N GLU A 90 7.17 -16.83 4.53
CA GLU A 90 8.21 -17.81 4.85
C GLU A 90 9.20 -17.27 5.89
N TRP A 91 9.59 -16.00 5.78
CA TRP A 91 10.46 -15.36 6.76
C TRP A 91 9.78 -15.29 8.15
N LEU A 92 8.51 -14.90 8.21
CA LEU A 92 7.75 -14.85 9.47
C LEU A 92 7.59 -16.24 10.10
N ASN A 93 7.34 -17.27 9.29
CA ASN A 93 7.24 -18.66 9.74
C ASN A 93 8.58 -19.17 10.29
N ARG A 94 9.68 -18.88 9.59
CA ARG A 94 11.05 -19.24 10.01
C ARG A 94 11.39 -18.64 11.36
N GLU A 95 10.91 -17.43 11.63
CA GLU A 95 11.11 -16.72 12.89
C GLU A 95 10.06 -17.04 13.97
N ASN A 96 9.18 -18.00 13.71
CA ASN A 96 8.14 -18.51 14.62
C ASN A 96 7.14 -17.43 15.10
N PHE A 97 6.75 -16.51 14.23
CA PHE A 97 5.63 -15.60 14.51
C PHE A 97 4.28 -16.30 14.38
N ASP A 98 3.33 -15.94 15.24
CA ASP A 98 1.90 -16.20 15.00
C ASP A 98 1.40 -15.16 13.98
N ILE A 99 1.17 -15.61 12.74
CA ILE A 99 0.97 -14.71 11.60
C ILE A 99 -0.50 -14.27 11.55
N SER A 100 -0.70 -12.96 11.57
CA SER A 100 -2.00 -12.31 11.36
C SER A 100 -2.62 -12.71 10.02
N PRO A 101 -3.95 -12.92 9.93
CA PRO A 101 -4.62 -13.29 8.68
C PRO A 101 -4.72 -12.15 7.67
N PHE A 102 -3.91 -11.10 7.83
CA PHE A 102 -3.94 -9.88 7.03
C PHE A 102 -2.61 -9.67 6.33
N PHE A 103 -2.67 -9.33 5.04
CA PHE A 103 -1.53 -8.87 4.26
C PHE A 103 -1.64 -7.36 4.03
N ALA A 104 -0.61 -6.57 4.32
CA ALA A 104 -0.63 -5.15 4.00
C ALA A 104 0.08 -4.87 2.67
N TYR A 105 -0.58 -4.15 1.75
CA TYR A 105 0.09 -3.68 0.53
C TYR A 105 1.08 -2.54 0.84
N PRO A 106 2.31 -2.57 0.29
CA PRO A 106 3.19 -1.40 0.24
C PRO A 106 2.47 -0.23 -0.43
N TYR A 107 2.50 0.95 0.20
CA TYR A 107 1.79 2.18 -0.19
C TYR A 107 0.24 2.08 -0.18
N GLY A 108 -0.35 1.05 -0.78
CA GLY A 108 -1.75 0.64 -0.65
C GLY A 108 -2.79 1.49 -1.39
N GLN A 109 -2.37 2.39 -2.28
CA GLN A 109 -3.29 3.23 -3.07
C GLN A 109 -3.83 2.46 -4.28
N VAL A 110 -4.86 2.99 -4.97
CA VAL A 110 -5.48 2.33 -6.14
C VAL A 110 -4.45 1.93 -7.21
N ALA A 111 -3.42 2.75 -7.42
CA ALA A 111 -2.37 2.49 -8.40
C ALA A 111 -1.41 1.36 -7.99
N ASP A 112 -1.47 0.90 -6.75
CA ASP A 112 -0.54 -0.06 -6.13
C ASP A 112 -1.13 -1.46 -6.04
N ILE A 113 -2.41 -1.58 -6.35
CA ILE A 113 -3.21 -2.78 -6.11
C ILE A 113 -3.57 -3.41 -7.45
N SER A 114 -3.39 -4.72 -7.54
CA SER A 114 -3.87 -5.54 -8.65
C SER A 114 -5.00 -6.45 -8.16
N PRO A 115 -6.21 -6.41 -8.75
CA PRO A 115 -7.30 -7.31 -8.37
C PRO A 115 -6.95 -8.79 -8.51
N VAL A 116 -6.14 -9.12 -9.51
CA VAL A 116 -5.65 -10.49 -9.74
C VAL A 116 -4.75 -10.93 -8.59
N LEU A 117 -3.85 -10.05 -8.16
CA LEU A 117 -2.98 -10.31 -7.02
C LEU A 117 -3.78 -10.39 -5.71
N SER A 118 -4.76 -9.51 -5.50
CA SER A 118 -5.63 -9.56 -4.32
C SER A 118 -6.44 -10.85 -4.23
N ALA A 119 -6.84 -11.44 -5.36
CA ALA A 119 -7.49 -12.75 -5.38
C ALA A 119 -6.51 -13.84 -4.93
N LYS A 120 -5.31 -13.87 -5.50
CA LYS A 120 -4.28 -14.87 -5.16
C LYS A 120 -3.81 -14.80 -3.70
N ILE A 121 -3.68 -13.59 -3.14
CA ILE A 121 -3.37 -13.40 -1.72
C ILE A 121 -4.46 -14.01 -0.82
N ARG A 122 -5.73 -13.94 -1.24
CA ARG A 122 -6.83 -14.62 -0.53
C ARG A 122 -6.79 -16.12 -0.68
N ASP A 123 -6.41 -16.62 -1.84
CA ASP A 123 -6.22 -18.05 -2.06
C ASP A 123 -5.14 -18.64 -1.12
N GLN A 124 -4.17 -17.80 -0.71
CA GLN A 124 -3.16 -18.13 0.32
C GLN A 124 -3.66 -17.95 1.77
N GLY A 125 -4.92 -17.55 1.97
CA GLY A 125 -5.52 -17.42 3.31
C GLY A 125 -5.40 -16.04 3.95
N PHE A 126 -4.93 -15.02 3.24
CA PHE A 126 -4.77 -13.66 3.78
C PHE A 126 -5.81 -12.69 3.22
N GLU A 127 -6.35 -11.80 4.06
CA GLU A 127 -7.15 -10.67 3.60
C GLU A 127 -6.22 -9.48 3.27
N PRO A 128 -6.17 -9.04 2.01
CA PRO A 128 -5.33 -7.90 1.63
C PRO A 128 -5.89 -6.59 2.19
N LEU A 129 -5.01 -5.79 2.81
CA LEU A 129 -5.29 -4.49 3.39
C LEU A 129 -4.73 -3.38 2.50
N THR A 130 -5.57 -2.40 2.21
CA THR A 130 -5.25 -1.25 1.36
C THR A 130 -5.29 0.04 2.17
N THR A 131 -4.87 1.17 1.59
CA THR A 131 -4.98 2.52 2.18
C THR A 131 -6.02 3.37 1.46
N LEU A 132 -7.00 2.71 0.82
CA LEU A 132 -8.13 3.37 0.18
C LEU A 132 -8.93 4.15 1.23
N PRO A 133 -9.21 5.46 1.04
CA PRO A 133 -9.90 6.28 2.02
C PRO A 133 -11.42 6.03 2.00
N ILE A 134 -11.83 4.78 2.27
CA ILE A 134 -13.20 4.29 2.20
C ILE A 134 -13.52 3.57 3.51
N VAL A 135 -14.72 3.80 4.05
CA VAL A 135 -15.24 3.03 5.19
C VAL A 135 -15.92 1.76 4.69
N VAL A 136 -15.59 0.62 5.30
CA VAL A 136 -16.23 -0.66 4.97
C VAL A 136 -17.70 -0.63 5.41
N THR A 137 -18.59 -0.77 4.44
CA THR A 137 -20.04 -0.89 4.63
C THR A 137 -20.57 -2.03 3.76
N GLY A 138 -21.83 -2.45 3.97
CA GLY A 138 -22.47 -3.42 3.09
C GLY A 138 -22.46 -3.02 1.61
N ARG A 139 -22.45 -1.71 1.31
CA ARG A 139 -22.39 -1.15 -0.06
C ARG A 139 -21.00 -1.20 -0.68
N SER A 140 -19.94 -1.28 0.12
CA SER A 140 -18.55 -1.35 -0.37
C SER A 140 -18.00 -2.78 -0.43
N ARG A 141 -18.84 -3.80 -0.14
CA ARG A 141 -18.42 -5.21 -0.14
C ARG A 141 -17.82 -5.66 -1.47
N ALA A 142 -18.38 -5.22 -2.60
CA ALA A 142 -17.85 -5.55 -3.92
C ALA A 142 -16.45 -4.92 -4.16
N ILE A 143 -16.20 -3.73 -3.60
CA ILE A 143 -14.88 -3.08 -3.65
C ILE A 143 -13.90 -3.86 -2.77
N GLN A 144 -14.31 -4.20 -1.55
CA GLN A 144 -13.51 -5.03 -0.65
C GLN A 144 -13.09 -6.35 -1.31
N GLN A 145 -14.06 -7.12 -1.82
CA GLN A 145 -13.78 -8.39 -2.48
C GLN A 145 -12.85 -8.25 -3.68
N ARG A 146 -12.97 -7.16 -4.45
CA ARG A 146 -12.15 -6.97 -5.65
C ARG A 146 -10.74 -6.48 -5.37
N TRP A 147 -10.54 -5.62 -4.37
CA TRP A 147 -9.29 -4.87 -4.19
C TRP A 147 -8.60 -5.12 -2.84
N GLY A 148 -9.31 -5.68 -1.87
CA GLY A 148 -8.86 -5.76 -0.48
C GLY A 148 -9.62 -4.81 0.43
N THR A 149 -9.49 -5.06 1.73
CA THR A 149 -10.11 -4.29 2.80
C THR A 149 -9.49 -2.89 2.89
N PRO A 150 -10.28 -1.81 2.68
CA PRO A 150 -9.85 -0.42 2.86
C PRO A 150 -9.45 -0.10 4.30
N ARG A 151 -8.41 0.74 4.46
CA ARG A 151 -8.03 1.36 5.73
C ARG A 151 -7.86 2.85 5.55
N LEU A 152 -8.15 3.58 6.64
CA LEU A 152 -7.86 5.00 6.72
C LEU A 152 -6.43 5.18 7.20
N SER A 153 -5.60 5.79 6.35
CA SER A 153 -4.28 6.26 6.76
C SER A 153 -4.44 7.39 7.78
N VAL A 154 -3.71 7.28 8.89
CA VAL A 154 -3.65 8.31 9.93
C VAL A 154 -2.28 8.97 9.84
N GLY A 155 -2.23 10.15 9.26
CA GLY A 155 -1.01 10.94 9.09
C GLY A 155 -1.33 12.44 8.98
N PRO A 156 -0.34 13.33 9.11
CA PRO A 156 -0.59 14.78 9.14
C PRO A 156 -1.30 15.31 7.89
N SER A 157 -0.94 14.79 6.71
CA SER A 157 -1.59 15.11 5.43
C SER A 157 -3.00 14.57 5.34
N GLU A 158 -3.25 13.37 5.84
CA GLU A 158 -4.54 12.69 5.77
C GLU A 158 -5.52 13.28 6.79
N ILE A 159 -5.06 13.63 7.99
CA ILE A 159 -5.83 14.36 9.00
C ILE A 159 -6.25 15.73 8.48
N ALA A 160 -5.35 16.45 7.77
CA ALA A 160 -5.68 17.72 7.13
C ALA A 160 -6.76 17.55 6.03
N GLN A 161 -6.65 16.51 5.19
CA GLN A 161 -7.66 16.21 4.18
C GLN A 161 -9.01 15.80 4.81
N TRP A 162 -9.00 15.02 5.88
CA TRP A 162 -10.19 14.68 6.64
C TRP A 162 -10.84 15.90 7.29
N SER A 163 -10.06 16.87 7.77
CA SER A 163 -10.60 18.12 8.31
C SER A 163 -11.35 18.94 7.25
N ILE A 164 -10.94 18.86 5.99
CA ILE A 164 -11.62 19.51 4.86
C ILE A 164 -12.89 18.72 4.51
N ILE A 165 -12.80 17.39 4.45
CA ILE A 165 -13.95 16.53 4.15
C ILE A 165 -15.00 16.64 5.25
N SER A 166 -14.61 16.65 6.53
CA SER A 166 -15.53 16.81 7.66
C SER A 166 -16.19 18.19 7.66
N ARG A 167 -15.44 19.27 7.40
CA ARG A 167 -16.03 20.62 7.23
C ARG A 167 -17.01 20.70 6.07
N LEU A 168 -16.75 19.99 4.96
CA LEU A 168 -17.70 19.87 3.86
C LEU A 168 -18.91 19.01 4.24
N MET A 169 -18.72 17.95 5.03
CA MET A 169 -19.83 17.15 5.55
C MET A 169 -20.69 17.93 6.54
N ASP A 170 -20.10 18.77 7.39
CA ASP A 170 -20.81 19.65 8.33
C ASP A 170 -21.54 20.78 7.60
N ALA A 171 -20.92 21.36 6.55
CA ALA A 171 -21.53 22.41 5.74
C ALA A 171 -22.68 21.92 4.85
N PHE A 172 -22.68 20.65 4.45
CA PHE A 172 -23.64 20.10 3.47
C PHE A 172 -24.48 18.92 3.98
N GLY A 173 -24.37 18.56 5.26
CA GLY A 173 -25.00 17.38 5.87
C GLY A 173 -26.52 17.33 5.79
N ASN A 174 -27.19 18.46 5.55
CA ASN A 174 -28.66 18.55 5.47
C ASN A 174 -29.23 18.60 4.04
N ILE A 175 -28.43 18.44 2.97
CA ILE A 175 -28.96 18.54 1.59
C ILE A 175 -28.49 17.37 0.70
N PRO A 176 -29.10 16.18 0.80
CA PRO A 176 -28.72 14.98 0.04
C PRO A 176 -28.73 15.16 -1.50
N ARG A 177 -29.55 16.08 -2.01
CA ARG A 177 -29.73 16.34 -3.45
C ARG A 177 -28.53 17.00 -4.13
N VAL A 178 -27.73 17.80 -3.40
CA VAL A 178 -26.55 18.46 -3.97
C VAL A 178 -25.42 17.43 -4.21
N TRP A 179 -25.31 16.41 -3.35
CA TRP A 179 -24.30 15.37 -3.44
C TRP A 179 -24.47 14.46 -4.67
N LEU A 180 -25.71 14.02 -4.94
CA LEU A 180 -26.03 13.25 -6.14
C LEU A 180 -25.78 14.07 -7.43
N SER A 181 -26.03 15.38 -7.37
CA SER A 181 -25.83 16.30 -8.49
C SER A 181 -24.35 16.52 -8.79
N LEU A 182 -23.50 16.70 -7.77
CA LEU A 182 -22.05 16.87 -7.93
C LEU A 182 -21.34 15.59 -8.40
N LEU A 183 -21.77 14.42 -7.92
CA LEU A 183 -21.28 13.13 -8.43
C LEU A 183 -21.71 12.87 -9.88
N ALA A 184 -22.95 13.19 -10.23
CA ALA A 184 -23.45 13.09 -11.60
C ALA A 184 -22.70 14.05 -12.54
N LEU A 185 -22.40 15.27 -12.08
CA LEU A 185 -21.63 16.26 -12.84
C LEU A 185 -20.17 15.81 -13.05
N ARG A 186 -19.53 15.22 -12.04
CA ARG A 186 -18.19 14.60 -12.17
C ARG A 186 -18.18 13.43 -13.15
N ARG A 187 -19.23 12.61 -13.17
CA ARG A 187 -19.35 11.49 -14.11
C ARG A 187 -19.55 11.98 -15.55
N ARG A 188 -20.35 13.05 -15.75
CA ARG A 188 -20.55 13.71 -17.05
C ARG A 188 -19.28 14.41 -17.55
N ALA A 189 -18.55 15.10 -16.68
CA ALA A 189 -17.28 15.75 -17.02
C ALA A 189 -16.21 14.73 -17.46
N ARG A 190 -16.10 13.58 -16.77
CA ARG A 190 -15.14 12.52 -17.16
C ARG A 190 -15.47 11.88 -18.52
N VAL A 191 -16.74 11.68 -18.81
CA VAL A 191 -17.21 11.16 -20.12
C VAL A 191 -17.05 12.20 -21.24
N ALA A 192 -17.24 13.49 -20.93
CA ALA A 192 -17.01 14.57 -21.89
C ALA A 192 -15.52 14.71 -22.23
N VAL A 193 -14.63 14.64 -21.23
CA VAL A 193 -13.17 14.70 -21.42
C VAL A 193 -12.64 13.49 -22.18
N SER A 194 -13.17 12.28 -21.93
CA SER A 194 -12.76 11.08 -22.68
C SER A 194 -13.22 11.12 -24.14
N ARG A 195 -14.43 11.64 -24.41
CA ARG A 195 -14.93 11.86 -25.78
C ARG A 195 -14.17 12.95 -26.53
N PHE A 196 -13.76 14.02 -25.84
CA PHE A 196 -12.94 15.08 -26.43
C PHE A 196 -11.55 14.57 -26.82
N ARG A 197 -10.89 13.79 -25.95
CA ARG A 197 -9.59 13.14 -26.24
C ARG A 197 -9.69 12.11 -27.38
N ALA A 198 -10.76 11.33 -27.45
CA ALA A 198 -10.97 10.38 -28.54
C ALA A 198 -11.22 11.05 -29.91
N LYS A 199 -11.77 12.27 -29.91
CA LYS A 199 -11.99 13.07 -31.14
C LYS A 199 -10.72 13.82 -31.57
N ALA A 200 -9.91 14.29 -30.61
CA ALA A 200 -8.63 14.94 -30.87
C ALA A 200 -7.54 13.96 -31.34
N GLY A 201 -7.57 12.68 -30.92
CA GLY A 201 -6.61 11.66 -31.34
C GLY A 201 -6.84 11.06 -32.73
N LYS A 202 -7.86 11.50 -33.48
CA LYS A 202 -8.14 11.06 -34.87
C LYS A 202 -7.77 12.09 -35.94
N GLY A 203 -7.13 13.19 -35.56
CA GLY A 203 -6.69 14.22 -36.50
C GLY A 203 -5.33 14.76 -36.09
N ILE A 204 -4.28 14.13 -36.60
CA ILE A 204 -3.04 14.70 -37.16
C ILE A 204 -2.23 13.47 -37.58
N ALA A 205 -2.33 13.14 -38.86
CA ALA A 205 -1.33 12.35 -39.58
C ALA A 205 -0.51 13.36 -40.38
N TRP A 206 0.78 13.45 -40.08
CA TRP A 206 1.85 13.85 -40.98
C TRP A 206 3.05 12.98 -40.63
#